data_AF-A0A2T5F0T7-F1
#
_entry.id   AF-A0A2T5F0T7-F1
#
_cell.length_a   1.000
_cell.length_b   1.000
_cell.length_c   1.000
_cell.angle_alpha   90.00
_cell.angle_beta   90.00
_cell.angle_gamma   90.00
#
_symmetry.space_group_name_H-M   'P 1'
#
loop_
_entity.id
_entity.type
_entity.pdbx_description
1 polymer ?
#
loop_
_entity_poly.entity_id
_entity_poly.type
_entity_poly.pdbx_seq_one_letter_code
_entity_poly.pdbx_strand_id
1 'polypeptide(L)'
;MFEKLTLAERDYWFIRSGRNSGEFFKHFKNSGLIAIGHADDFGLNFADSLILEDADKRLVLSTALVQMSNETKTPSEIGSTKRQLERFLNHIKTDDIILTVNSDNQVLAGKVTSSVYFGTTAILPHYIQGETPKPCHYNLRVNVEWGKVKDRKFLPYVVDKTFRSPLTVSQLDKPEQLQALKHWLFPVYFTDNEACCTLKISTNQGIQNRDLSKLSLALDELELLAEYLSEKETFDLSNYQKFAKDNRDIYQYTITAQHVFMSPGHQNIQVFGSFRKQQIFALLLTYIFSATPLSANEPLEGSEVLSEQHIELASNFVNTEYGLNSIKQKLEVIVPEEDFSPSAEDREEDQFAPSVPDNHTIL
;
A
#
# COMPACT_ATOMS: atom_id res chain seq x y z
N MET A 1 1.42 -12.93 -1.18
CA MET A 1 0.91 -12.85 0.20
C MET A 1 -0.45 -12.16 0.19
N PHE A 2 -1.53 -12.86 0.53
CA PHE A 2 -2.83 -12.19 0.61
C PHE A 2 -3.00 -11.51 1.98
N GLU A 3 -3.14 -10.19 1.98
CA GLU A 3 -3.36 -9.41 3.21
C GLU A 3 -4.84 -9.41 3.65
N LYS A 4 -5.47 -10.58 3.77
CA LYS A 4 -6.90 -10.65 4.08
C LYS A 4 -7.23 -10.38 5.55
N LEU A 5 -6.28 -10.56 6.48
CA LEU A 5 -6.54 -10.38 7.91
C LEU A 5 -6.01 -9.08 8.49
N THR A 6 -5.11 -8.38 7.81
CA THR A 6 -4.43 -7.20 8.37
C THR A 6 -5.06 -5.88 7.93
N LEU A 7 -5.74 -5.79 6.79
CA LEU A 7 -6.26 -4.52 6.25
C LEU A 7 -7.51 -3.96 6.94
N ALA A 8 -8.21 -4.76 7.74
CA ALA A 8 -9.41 -4.34 8.48
C ALA A 8 -9.07 -3.60 9.79
N GLU A 9 -7.91 -3.90 10.40
CA GLU A 9 -7.47 -3.32 11.67
C GLU A 9 -6.42 -2.20 11.51
N ARG A 10 -5.90 -2.00 10.29
CA ARG A 10 -4.90 -0.97 9.98
C ARG A 10 -5.51 0.40 9.84
N ASP A 11 -4.92 1.38 10.52
CA ASP A 11 -5.16 2.79 10.26
C ASP A 11 -4.22 3.32 9.17
N TYR A 12 -4.72 4.34 8.47
CA TYR A 12 -3.99 5.01 7.40
C TYR A 12 -3.72 6.45 7.82
N TRP A 13 -2.46 6.86 7.78
CA TRP A 13 -2.01 8.15 8.27
C TRP A 13 -1.31 8.93 7.18
N PHE A 14 -1.67 10.19 7.01
CA PHE A 14 -0.84 11.16 6.30
C PHE A 14 0.05 11.88 7.31
N ILE A 15 1.36 11.76 7.11
CA ILE A 15 2.37 12.50 7.88
C ILE A 15 3.20 13.39 6.97
N ARG A 16 3.11 14.69 7.20
CA ARG A 16 3.87 15.69 6.44
C ARG A 16 5.33 15.67 6.86
N SER A 17 6.23 15.55 5.89
CA SER A 17 7.68 15.51 6.12
C SER A 17 8.29 16.91 6.30
N GLY A 18 7.90 17.59 7.38
CA GLY A 18 8.40 18.94 7.72
C GLY A 18 7.47 20.08 7.30
N ARG A 19 7.90 21.33 7.54
CA ARG A 19 7.02 22.52 7.43
C ARG A 19 6.91 23.07 6.00
N ASN A 20 7.89 22.81 5.12
CA ASN A 20 7.97 23.36 3.76
C ASN A 20 7.65 22.32 2.68
N SER A 21 6.40 21.83 2.64
CA SER A 21 5.94 20.91 1.59
C SER A 21 6.78 19.62 1.48
N GLY A 22 7.27 19.07 2.59
CA GLY A 22 7.98 17.78 2.59
C GLY A 22 9.51 17.88 2.53
N GLU A 23 10.07 18.90 3.15
CA GLU A 23 11.51 19.16 3.33
C GLU A 23 12.34 17.92 3.72
N PHE A 24 11.79 17.02 4.55
CA PHE A 24 12.50 15.85 5.07
C PHE A 24 12.08 14.54 4.40
N PHE A 25 11.42 14.60 3.24
CA PHE A 25 10.95 13.41 2.52
C PHE A 25 12.08 12.42 2.23
N LYS A 26 13.21 12.90 1.70
CA LYS A 26 14.38 12.06 1.40
C LYS A 26 15.02 11.50 2.65
N HIS A 27 15.10 12.30 3.73
CA HIS A 27 15.63 11.88 5.03
C HIS A 27 14.83 10.68 5.56
N PHE A 28 13.50 10.79 5.51
CA PHE A 28 12.58 9.76 6.00
C PHE A 28 12.64 8.50 5.15
N LYS A 29 12.63 8.62 3.81
CA LYS A 29 12.80 7.48 2.89
C LYS A 29 14.09 6.71 3.21
N ASN A 30 15.20 7.43 3.22
CA ASN A 30 16.54 6.84 3.29
C ASN A 30 16.87 6.23 4.67
N SER A 31 16.31 6.78 5.73
CA SER A 31 16.52 6.29 7.09
C SER A 31 15.46 5.30 7.58
N GLY A 32 14.49 4.91 6.74
CA GLY A 32 13.47 3.92 7.11
C GLY A 32 12.60 4.35 8.30
N LEU A 33 12.29 5.65 8.39
CA LEU A 33 11.52 6.20 9.52
C LEU A 33 10.68 7.40 9.10
N ILE A 34 9.75 7.80 9.97
CA ILE A 34 9.07 9.10 9.90
C ILE A 34 9.14 9.78 11.27
N ALA A 35 9.26 11.10 11.28
CA ALA A 35 9.42 11.87 12.50
C ALA A 35 8.56 13.15 12.53
N ILE A 36 8.24 13.64 13.73
CA ILE A 36 7.57 14.93 13.92
C ILE A 36 8.35 15.84 14.88
N GLY A 37 8.51 17.10 14.50
CA GLY A 37 9.19 18.11 15.32
C GLY A 37 8.27 18.92 16.22
N HIS A 38 7.26 18.27 16.79
CA HIS A 38 6.28 18.95 17.65
C HIS A 38 6.75 19.05 19.10
N ALA A 39 7.82 18.34 19.47
CA ALA A 39 8.33 18.27 20.84
C ALA A 39 9.84 18.53 21.00
N ASP A 40 10.53 18.94 19.93
CA ASP A 40 12.00 19.00 19.93
C ASP A 40 12.57 20.10 20.84
N ASP A 41 11.88 21.25 20.92
CA ASP A 41 12.37 22.42 21.63
C ASP A 41 12.06 22.41 23.15
N PHE A 42 11.48 21.32 23.66
CA PHE A 42 10.90 21.28 25.02
C PHE A 42 11.82 20.76 26.12
N GLY A 43 13.10 20.53 25.81
CA GLY A 43 14.10 20.10 26.80
C GLY A 43 13.89 18.67 27.33
N LEU A 44 13.24 17.81 26.53
CA LEU A 44 13.09 16.39 26.85
C LEU A 44 14.46 15.71 26.79
N ASN A 45 14.84 15.03 27.86
CA ASN A 45 16.14 14.37 28.01
C ASN A 45 15.98 12.85 28.10
N PHE A 46 15.57 12.24 26.99
CA PHE A 46 15.53 10.79 26.86
C PHE A 46 16.82 10.28 26.19
N ALA A 47 17.15 9.02 26.44
CA ALA A 47 18.23 8.35 25.73
C ALA A 47 17.88 8.20 24.23
N ASP A 48 18.91 8.13 23.38
CA ASP A 48 18.71 7.86 21.95
C ASP A 48 18.08 6.48 21.74
N SER A 49 17.15 6.39 20.80
CA SER A 49 16.37 5.18 20.47
C SER A 49 15.54 4.59 21.62
N LEU A 50 15.19 5.40 22.63
CA LEU A 50 14.30 4.97 23.71
C LEU A 50 12.86 4.77 23.20
N ILE A 51 12.35 3.55 23.24
CA ILE A 51 10.92 3.27 23.01
C ILE A 51 10.11 3.92 24.13
N LEU A 52 9.12 4.73 23.77
CA LEU A 52 8.34 5.50 24.73
C LEU A 52 7.22 4.65 25.32
N GLU A 53 7.23 4.46 26.63
CA GLU A 53 6.11 3.86 27.37
C GLU A 53 5.04 4.90 27.70
N ASP A 54 3.90 4.47 28.24
CA ASP A 54 2.77 5.37 28.53
C ASP A 54 3.14 6.51 29.49
N ALA A 55 4.06 6.27 30.43
CA ALA A 55 4.55 7.32 31.33
C ALA A 55 5.35 8.39 30.57
N ASP A 56 6.21 7.96 29.65
CA ASP A 56 7.03 8.85 28.82
C ASP A 56 6.16 9.63 27.84
N LYS A 57 5.19 8.97 27.18
CA LYS A 57 4.22 9.62 26.28
C LYS A 57 3.43 10.71 27.00
N ARG A 58 3.00 10.46 28.24
CA ARG A 58 2.33 11.48 29.07
C ARG A 58 3.26 12.64 29.42
N LEU A 59 4.54 12.37 29.71
CA LEU A 59 5.54 13.40 29.98
C LEU A 59 5.81 14.26 28.74
N VAL A 60 5.97 13.66 27.57
CA VAL A 60 6.11 14.37 26.29
C VAL A 60 4.92 15.30 26.06
N LEU A 61 3.70 14.79 26.21
CA LEU A 61 2.48 15.56 25.97
C LEU A 61 2.32 16.71 26.97
N SER A 62 2.54 16.47 28.26
CA SER A 62 2.39 17.52 29.29
C SER A 62 3.44 18.62 29.14
N THR A 63 4.70 18.24 28.87
CA THR A 63 5.79 19.19 28.64
C THR A 63 5.51 20.06 27.42
N ALA A 64 5.05 19.43 26.33
CA ALA A 64 4.68 20.13 25.12
C ALA A 64 3.57 21.17 25.33
N LEU A 65 2.54 20.83 26.10
CA LEU A 65 1.44 21.74 26.39
C LEU A 65 1.87 22.94 27.22
N VAL A 66 2.68 22.72 28.26
CA VAL A 66 3.20 23.80 29.12
C VAL A 66 4.02 24.80 28.29
N GLN A 67 4.93 24.30 27.45
CA GLN A 67 5.78 25.16 26.62
C GLN A 67 4.96 25.94 25.60
N MET A 68 4.00 25.31 24.91
CA MET A 68 3.14 26.02 23.95
C MET A 68 2.27 27.11 24.60
N SER A 69 1.83 26.91 25.85
CA SER A 69 1.12 27.95 26.61
C SER A 69 2.02 29.15 26.94
N ASN A 70 3.32 28.92 27.12
CA ASN A 70 4.29 29.98 27.39
C ASN A 70 4.70 30.75 26.12
N GLU A 71 4.64 30.12 24.94
CA GLU A 71 5.05 30.68 23.64
C GLU A 71 4.02 31.63 22.98
N THR A 72 3.01 32.14 23.70
CA THR A 72 1.94 33.02 23.17
C THR A 72 1.15 32.43 21.98
N LYS A 73 1.13 31.09 21.82
CA LYS A 73 0.31 30.42 20.81
C LYS A 73 -1.18 30.58 21.12
N THR A 74 -2.00 30.66 20.08
CA THR A 74 -3.45 30.73 20.25
C THR A 74 -4.01 29.40 20.80
N PRO A 75 -5.13 29.42 21.54
CA PRO A 75 -5.76 28.19 22.04
C PRO A 75 -6.07 27.17 20.94
N SER A 76 -6.37 27.64 19.73
CA SER A 76 -6.63 26.79 18.55
C SER A 76 -5.37 26.04 18.09
N GLU A 77 -4.23 26.74 18.02
CA GLU A 77 -2.93 26.15 17.64
C GLU A 77 -2.46 25.13 18.69
N ILE A 78 -2.62 25.45 19.97
CA ILE A 78 -2.31 24.54 21.07
C ILE A 78 -3.17 23.27 20.94
N GLY A 79 -4.49 23.42 20.76
CA GLY A 79 -5.40 22.29 20.60
C GLY A 79 -5.10 21.44 19.35
N SER A 80 -4.72 22.08 18.24
CA SER A 80 -4.33 21.39 17.01
C SER A 80 -3.03 20.59 17.19
N THR A 81 -2.02 21.19 17.81
CA THR A 81 -0.71 20.56 18.04
C THR A 81 -0.83 19.42 19.05
N LYS A 82 -1.62 19.61 20.11
CA LYS A 82 -1.98 18.57 21.08
C LYS A 82 -2.55 17.33 20.40
N ARG A 83 -3.57 17.49 19.56
CA ARG A 83 -4.21 16.37 18.86
C ARG A 83 -3.25 15.65 17.92
N GLN A 84 -2.33 16.37 17.29
CA GLN A 84 -1.33 15.76 16.40
C GLN A 84 -0.29 14.96 17.19
N LEU A 85 0.16 15.46 18.34
CA LEU A 85 1.03 14.73 19.28
C LEU A 85 0.32 13.48 19.82
N GLU A 86 -0.93 13.61 20.26
CA GLU A 86 -1.72 12.47 20.77
C GLU A 86 -1.87 11.37 19.73
N ARG A 87 -2.19 11.73 18.48
CA ARG A 87 -2.27 10.77 17.37
C ARG A 87 -0.93 10.07 17.15
N PHE A 88 0.16 10.83 17.04
CA PHE A 88 1.48 10.27 16.78
C PHE A 88 1.95 9.35 17.91
N LEU A 89 1.75 9.73 19.18
CA LEU A 89 2.23 8.99 20.34
C LEU A 89 1.39 7.74 20.66
N ASN A 90 0.07 7.82 20.48
CA ASN A 90 -0.86 6.84 21.04
C ASN A 90 -1.66 6.06 20.00
N HIS A 91 -1.86 6.60 18.79
CA HIS A 91 -2.76 5.97 17.82
C HIS A 91 -2.02 5.24 16.71
N ILE A 92 -0.87 5.76 16.26
CA ILE A 92 -0.04 5.08 15.27
C ILE A 92 0.56 3.83 15.90
N LYS A 93 0.35 2.68 15.25
CA LYS A 93 0.80 1.36 15.71
C LYS A 93 1.55 0.62 14.60
N THR A 94 2.24 -0.45 14.99
CA THR A 94 2.80 -1.42 14.03
C THR A 94 1.71 -1.90 13.07
N ASP A 95 2.11 -2.13 11.81
CA ASP A 95 1.26 -2.48 10.66
C ASP A 95 0.39 -1.36 10.07
N ASP A 96 0.23 -0.20 10.74
CA ASP A 96 -0.41 0.96 10.14
C ASP A 96 0.33 1.42 8.87
N ILE A 97 -0.40 2.07 7.95
CA ILE A 97 0.17 2.61 6.72
C ILE A 97 0.35 4.12 6.84
N ILE A 98 1.57 4.60 6.54
CA ILE A 98 1.92 6.01 6.53
C ILE A 98 2.13 6.47 5.09
N LEU A 99 1.46 7.56 4.73
CA LEU A 99 1.68 8.31 3.50
C LEU A 99 2.43 9.61 3.81
N THR A 100 3.41 9.92 2.97
CA THR A 100 4.09 11.23 2.99
C THR A 100 4.31 11.74 1.58
N VAL A 101 4.44 13.06 1.44
CA VAL A 101 4.59 13.72 0.13
C VAL A 101 5.68 14.79 0.19
N ASN A 102 6.25 15.12 -0.96
CA ASN A 102 7.15 16.25 -1.13
C ASN A 102 6.60 17.34 -2.08
N SER A 103 7.40 18.37 -2.30
CA SER A 103 7.11 19.49 -3.21
C SER A 103 7.12 19.08 -4.66
N ASP A 104 7.85 18.01 -5.00
CA ASP A 104 8.12 17.56 -6.36
C ASP A 104 7.01 16.63 -6.88
N ASN A 105 5.82 16.71 -6.29
CA ASN A 105 4.66 15.91 -6.63
C ASN A 105 4.91 14.39 -6.45
N GLN A 106 5.74 14.00 -5.49
CA GLN A 106 6.01 12.60 -5.17
C GLN A 106 5.25 12.18 -3.90
N VAL A 107 4.87 10.90 -3.85
CA VAL A 107 4.22 10.24 -2.72
C VAL A 107 5.01 9.01 -2.35
N LEU A 108 5.14 8.76 -1.05
CA LEU A 108 5.61 7.51 -0.48
C LEU A 108 4.53 6.94 0.42
N ALA A 109 4.37 5.62 0.36
CA ALA A 109 3.60 4.85 1.31
C ALA A 109 4.53 3.84 1.98
N GLY A 110 4.36 3.61 3.28
CA GLY A 110 5.17 2.66 4.02
C GLY A 110 4.41 2.09 5.21
N LYS A 111 4.82 0.90 5.64
CA LYS A 111 4.21 0.16 6.76
C LYS A 111 5.00 0.43 8.04
N VAL A 112 4.32 0.74 9.13
CA VAL A 112 4.96 0.98 10.43
C VAL A 112 5.52 -0.33 10.99
N THR A 113 6.77 -0.31 11.43
CA THR A 113 7.48 -1.49 11.95
C THR A 113 7.90 -1.37 13.41
N SER A 114 7.65 -0.23 14.05
CA SER A 114 7.98 -0.04 15.47
C SER A 114 6.94 0.78 16.22
N SER A 115 6.94 0.62 17.55
CA SER A 115 6.39 1.60 18.47
C SER A 115 7.12 2.94 18.36
N VAL A 116 6.48 4.00 18.85
CA VAL A 116 7.07 5.33 18.91
C VAL A 116 8.28 5.34 19.84
N TYR A 117 9.35 5.97 19.38
CA TYR A 117 10.58 6.13 20.15
C TYR A 117 11.09 7.57 20.07
N PHE A 118 12.01 7.88 20.98
CA PHE A 118 12.74 9.14 21.00
C PHE A 118 14.14 8.94 20.42
N GLY A 119 14.51 9.74 19.43
CA GLY A 119 15.84 9.73 18.82
C GLY A 119 16.51 11.09 18.90
N THR A 120 17.78 11.13 19.29
CA THR A 120 18.58 12.37 19.41
C THR A 120 19.54 12.55 18.24
N THR A 121 19.90 11.46 17.56
CA THR A 121 20.82 11.50 16.41
C THR A 121 20.14 12.18 15.21
N ALA A 122 20.82 13.13 14.58
CA ALA A 122 20.29 13.83 13.41
C ALA A 122 20.02 12.86 12.24
N ILE A 123 18.87 13.01 11.60
CA ILE A 123 18.50 12.23 10.42
C ILE A 123 19.08 12.95 9.19
N LEU A 124 19.75 12.20 8.32
CA LEU A 124 20.40 12.70 7.11
C LEU A 124 19.90 11.92 5.89
N PRO A 125 19.76 12.55 4.71
CA PRO A 125 19.49 11.84 3.48
C PRO A 125 20.79 11.20 2.95
N HIS A 126 20.68 10.21 2.06
CA HIS A 126 21.81 9.74 1.24
C HIS A 126 22.46 10.92 0.52
N TYR A 127 23.79 10.95 0.55
CA TYR A 127 24.60 12.06 0.10
C TYR A 127 24.65 12.14 -1.42
N ILE A 128 24.28 13.28 -1.99
CA ILE A 128 24.62 13.63 -3.38
C ILE A 128 25.87 14.50 -3.31
N GLN A 129 26.92 14.13 -4.05
CA GLN A 129 28.20 14.87 -4.06
C GLN A 129 27.98 16.36 -4.29
N GLY A 130 28.49 17.20 -3.38
CA GLY A 130 28.55 18.65 -3.53
C GLY A 130 27.55 19.47 -2.70
N GLU A 131 26.59 18.82 -2.02
CA GLU A 131 25.67 19.52 -1.11
C GLU A 131 25.84 19.04 0.34
N THR A 132 25.86 19.95 1.30
CA THR A 132 25.70 19.61 2.72
C THR A 132 24.21 19.61 3.05
N PRO A 133 23.53 18.45 3.11
CA PRO A 133 22.09 18.42 3.36
C PRO A 133 21.79 18.96 4.76
N LYS A 134 20.69 19.71 4.87
CA LYS A 134 20.21 20.21 6.16
C LYS A 134 19.83 19.02 7.06
N PRO A 135 20.37 18.91 8.28
CA PRO A 135 20.01 17.83 9.20
C PRO A 135 18.57 17.99 9.71
N CYS A 136 17.88 16.86 9.90
CA CYS A 136 16.60 16.81 10.58
C CYS A 136 16.79 16.38 12.04
N HIS A 137 16.37 17.22 12.98
CA HIS A 137 16.50 16.99 14.42
C HIS A 137 15.17 16.63 15.09
N TYR A 138 14.26 16.01 14.34
CA TYR A 138 12.96 15.59 14.88
C TYR A 138 13.15 14.39 15.80
N ASN A 139 12.70 14.52 17.06
CA ASN A 139 13.03 13.56 18.09
C ASN A 139 11.99 12.46 18.23
N LEU A 140 10.71 12.73 17.95
CA LEU A 140 9.66 11.71 18.00
C LEU A 140 9.60 10.96 16.67
N ARG A 141 9.82 9.65 16.71
CA ARG A 141 10.04 8.81 15.53
C ARG A 141 9.26 7.50 15.59
N VAL A 142 8.92 6.96 14.42
CA VAL A 142 8.54 5.55 14.23
C VAL A 142 9.28 5.01 13.03
N ASN A 143 9.67 3.74 13.07
CA ASN A 143 10.30 3.06 11.94
C ASN A 143 9.22 2.67 10.92
N VAL A 144 9.57 2.77 9.65
CA VAL A 144 8.69 2.54 8.52
C VAL A 144 9.44 1.78 7.44
N GLU A 145 8.85 0.67 7.01
CA GLU A 145 9.25 -0.03 5.79
C GLU A 145 8.62 0.67 4.59
N TRP A 146 9.41 1.46 3.87
CA TRP A 146 8.94 2.26 2.74
C TRP A 146 8.81 1.43 1.45
N GLY A 147 7.74 1.69 0.72
CA GLY A 147 7.54 1.23 -0.65
C GLY A 147 8.21 2.13 -1.70
N LYS A 148 7.85 1.93 -2.97
CA LYS A 148 8.39 2.72 -4.09
C LYS A 148 7.86 4.16 -4.09
N VAL A 149 8.70 5.10 -4.53
CA VAL A 149 8.28 6.49 -4.77
C VAL A 149 7.35 6.53 -5.98
N LYS A 150 6.21 7.20 -5.83
CA LYS A 150 5.21 7.35 -6.90
C LYS A 150 4.94 8.80 -7.25
N ASP A 151 4.55 9.04 -8.49
CA ASP A 151 4.05 10.34 -8.92
C ASP A 151 2.62 10.54 -8.42
N ARG A 152 2.43 11.61 -7.63
CA ARG A 152 1.16 12.02 -7.03
C ARG A 152 0.08 12.26 -8.07
N LYS A 153 0.41 12.54 -9.34
CA LYS A 153 -0.59 12.71 -10.42
C LYS A 153 -1.43 11.47 -10.67
N PHE A 154 -0.93 10.28 -10.30
CA PHE A 154 -1.65 9.02 -10.43
C PHE A 154 -2.42 8.64 -9.17
N LEU A 155 -2.34 9.44 -8.11
CA LEU A 155 -3.08 9.21 -6.88
C LEU A 155 -4.57 9.51 -7.10
N PRO A 156 -5.49 8.70 -6.57
CA PRO A 156 -6.91 9.00 -6.62
C PRO A 156 -7.22 10.38 -6.03
N TYR A 157 -8.02 11.17 -6.74
CA TYR A 157 -8.31 12.57 -6.37
C TYR A 157 -8.88 12.72 -4.95
N VAL A 158 -9.68 11.75 -4.48
CA VAL A 158 -10.24 11.75 -3.12
C VAL A 158 -9.16 11.62 -2.03
N VAL A 159 -8.05 10.92 -2.34
CA VAL A 159 -6.88 10.80 -1.46
C VAL A 159 -5.98 12.03 -1.59
N ASP A 160 -5.78 12.55 -2.81
CA ASP A 160 -5.00 13.78 -3.06
C ASP A 160 -5.48 14.97 -2.22
N LYS A 161 -6.80 15.11 -2.06
CA LYS A 161 -7.39 16.17 -1.23
C LYS A 161 -6.90 16.13 0.21
N THR A 162 -6.63 14.96 0.77
CA THR A 162 -6.14 14.82 2.15
C THR A 162 -4.78 15.48 2.34
N PHE A 163 -3.92 15.45 1.32
CA PHE A 163 -2.56 16.02 1.39
C PHE A 163 -2.54 17.55 1.38
N ARG A 164 -3.68 18.19 1.12
CA ARG A 164 -3.88 19.64 1.25
C ARG A 164 -4.12 20.06 2.71
N SER A 165 -4.32 19.12 3.62
CA SER A 165 -4.45 19.39 5.06
C SER A 165 -3.19 20.12 5.57
N PRO A 166 -3.31 21.25 6.28
CA PRO A 166 -2.16 21.93 6.87
C PRO A 166 -1.59 21.17 8.08
N LEU A 167 -2.28 20.14 8.55
CA LEU A 167 -1.83 19.33 9.69
C LEU A 167 -0.63 18.47 9.30
N THR A 168 0.27 18.29 10.26
CA THR A 168 1.40 17.38 10.18
C THR A 168 0.97 15.93 10.28
N VAL A 169 -0.02 15.62 11.14
CA VAL A 169 -0.54 14.25 11.33
C VAL A 169 -2.05 14.24 11.10
N SER A 170 -2.50 13.51 10.08
CA SER A 170 -3.91 13.36 9.71
C SER A 170 -4.25 11.90 9.48
N GLN A 171 -5.36 11.42 10.03
CA GLN A 171 -5.89 10.09 9.72
C GLN A 171 -6.71 10.16 8.42
N LEU A 172 -6.64 9.11 7.62
CA LEU A 172 -7.53 8.86 6.49
C LEU A 172 -8.59 7.88 6.97
N ASP A 173 -9.75 8.39 7.36
CA ASP A 173 -10.83 7.60 7.98
C ASP A 173 -12.11 7.55 7.11
N LYS A 174 -12.17 8.36 6.05
CA LYS A 174 -13.35 8.41 5.17
C LYS A 174 -13.42 7.15 4.30
N PRO A 175 -14.57 6.45 4.23
CA PRO A 175 -14.72 5.23 3.45
C PRO A 175 -14.28 5.35 1.99
N GLU A 176 -14.67 6.44 1.32
CA GLU A 176 -14.30 6.72 -0.07
C GLU A 176 -12.78 6.90 -0.28
N GLN A 177 -12.09 7.47 0.72
CA GLN A 177 -10.64 7.68 0.68
C GLN A 177 -9.91 6.35 0.93
N LEU A 178 -10.37 5.60 1.93
CA LEU A 178 -9.83 4.29 2.27
C LEU A 178 -9.98 3.30 1.12
N GLN A 179 -11.16 3.22 0.49
CA GLN A 179 -11.39 2.34 -0.65
C GLN A 179 -10.47 2.70 -1.82
N ALA A 180 -10.41 3.98 -2.20
CA ALA A 180 -9.55 4.44 -3.29
C ALA A 180 -8.06 4.20 -2.99
N LEU A 181 -7.64 4.42 -1.75
CA LEU A 181 -6.28 4.19 -1.30
C LEU A 181 -5.92 2.70 -1.29
N LYS A 182 -6.82 1.83 -0.83
CA LYS A 182 -6.60 0.37 -0.82
C LYS A 182 -6.40 -0.16 -2.23
N HIS A 183 -7.22 0.24 -3.20
CA HIS A 183 -7.00 -0.09 -4.61
C HIS A 183 -5.70 0.47 -5.20
N TRP A 184 -5.22 1.60 -4.68
CA TRP A 184 -3.98 2.21 -5.15
C TRP A 184 -2.73 1.55 -4.59
N LEU A 185 -2.82 0.99 -3.37
CA LEU A 185 -1.72 0.34 -2.64
C LEU A 185 -1.64 -1.17 -2.88
N PHE A 186 -2.80 -1.82 -2.94
CA PHE A 186 -2.94 -3.26 -2.93
C PHE A 186 -3.60 -3.72 -4.24
N PRO A 187 -2.85 -4.43 -5.11
CA PRO A 187 -3.41 -4.95 -6.36
C PRO A 187 -4.51 -5.99 -6.12
N VAL A 188 -4.41 -6.73 -5.01
CA VAL A 188 -5.41 -7.68 -4.54
C VAL A 188 -5.52 -7.52 -3.04
N TYR A 189 -6.73 -7.28 -2.57
CA TYR A 189 -7.06 -7.32 -1.14
C TYR A 189 -8.46 -7.88 -0.95
N PHE A 190 -8.83 -8.15 0.29
CA PHE A 190 -10.18 -8.59 0.57
C PHE A 190 -10.75 -7.88 1.78
N THR A 191 -12.08 -7.95 1.85
CA THR A 191 -12.87 -7.54 2.99
C THR A 191 -13.71 -8.73 3.46
N ASP A 192 -14.59 -8.52 4.44
CA ASP A 192 -15.48 -9.56 4.95
C ASP A 192 -16.34 -10.19 3.85
N ASN A 193 -16.77 -9.41 2.86
CA ASN A 193 -17.78 -9.82 1.88
C ASN A 193 -17.32 -9.80 0.42
N GLU A 194 -16.13 -9.28 0.12
CA GLU A 194 -15.63 -9.15 -1.26
C GLU A 194 -14.12 -9.36 -1.40
N ALA A 195 -13.72 -9.87 -2.56
CA ALA A 195 -12.35 -9.74 -3.09
C ALA A 195 -12.29 -8.50 -3.97
N CYS A 196 -11.31 -7.63 -3.71
CA CYS A 196 -11.04 -6.44 -4.48
C CYS A 196 -9.73 -6.63 -5.25
N CYS A 197 -9.80 -6.53 -6.57
CA CYS A 197 -8.65 -6.67 -7.45
C CYS A 197 -8.51 -5.45 -8.35
N THR A 198 -7.28 -5.12 -8.75
CA THR A 198 -7.00 -4.02 -9.66
C THR A 198 -6.26 -4.53 -10.89
N LEU A 199 -6.77 -4.19 -12.06
CA LEU A 199 -6.07 -4.34 -13.34
C LEU A 199 -5.61 -2.98 -13.83
N LYS A 200 -4.34 -2.87 -14.20
CA LYS A 200 -3.77 -1.69 -14.85
C LYS A 200 -3.79 -1.89 -16.36
N ILE A 201 -4.37 -0.94 -17.08
CA ILE A 201 -4.37 -0.88 -18.55
C ILE A 201 -3.34 0.17 -18.94
N SER A 202 -2.18 -0.25 -19.44
CA SER A 202 -1.03 0.65 -19.66
C SER A 202 -0.93 1.21 -21.08
N THR A 203 -1.70 0.66 -22.03
CA THR A 203 -1.68 1.16 -23.41
C THR A 203 -1.97 2.65 -23.46
N ASN A 204 -1.27 3.38 -24.32
CA ASN A 204 -1.48 4.79 -24.64
C ASN A 204 -2.34 5.00 -25.91
N GLN A 205 -2.77 3.89 -26.54
CA GLN A 205 -3.59 3.91 -27.74
C GLN A 205 -5.08 3.89 -27.38
N GLY A 206 -5.91 4.38 -28.31
CA GLY A 206 -7.36 4.27 -28.18
C GLY A 206 -7.78 2.81 -28.01
N ILE A 207 -8.50 2.54 -26.92
CA ILE A 207 -8.95 1.19 -26.57
C ILE A 207 -10.22 0.86 -27.37
N GLN A 208 -10.18 -0.20 -28.18
CA GLN A 208 -11.38 -0.66 -28.88
C GLN A 208 -12.38 -1.24 -27.87
N ASN A 209 -13.65 -0.82 -27.98
CA ASN A 209 -14.73 -1.34 -27.14
C ASN A 209 -14.79 -2.88 -27.18
N ARG A 210 -14.55 -3.49 -28.35
CA ARG A 210 -14.50 -4.95 -28.51
C ARG A 210 -13.47 -5.64 -27.60
N ASP A 211 -12.30 -5.04 -27.42
CA ASP A 211 -11.26 -5.63 -26.56
C ASP A 211 -11.66 -5.51 -25.08
N LEU A 212 -12.32 -4.41 -24.68
CA LEU A 212 -12.92 -4.28 -23.34
C LEU A 212 -14.06 -5.26 -23.10
N SER A 213 -14.97 -5.44 -24.06
CA SER A 213 -16.07 -6.40 -23.92
C SER A 213 -15.56 -7.82 -23.74
N LYS A 214 -14.49 -8.20 -24.45
CA LYS A 214 -13.87 -9.52 -24.26
C LYS A 214 -13.21 -9.66 -22.89
N LEU A 215 -12.58 -8.59 -22.38
CA LEU A 215 -12.04 -8.59 -21.02
C LEU A 215 -13.17 -8.78 -20.00
N SER A 216 -14.28 -8.05 -20.14
CA SER A 216 -15.47 -8.22 -19.29
C SER A 216 -16.01 -9.66 -19.33
N LEU A 217 -16.19 -10.24 -20.52
CA LEU A 217 -16.66 -11.63 -20.65
C LEU A 217 -15.71 -12.65 -20.02
N ALA A 218 -14.40 -12.41 -20.12
CA ALA A 218 -13.42 -13.26 -19.45
C ALA A 218 -13.50 -13.14 -17.93
N LEU A 219 -13.73 -11.94 -17.40
CA LEU A 219 -13.94 -11.72 -15.97
C LEU A 219 -15.22 -12.40 -15.46
N ASP A 220 -16.30 -12.39 -16.24
CA ASP A 220 -17.52 -13.15 -15.95
C ASP A 220 -17.22 -14.66 -15.90
N GLU A 221 -16.48 -15.19 -16.87
CA GLU A 221 -16.06 -16.61 -16.87
C GLU A 221 -15.20 -16.94 -15.64
N LEU A 222 -14.30 -16.04 -15.23
CA LEU A 222 -13.49 -16.22 -14.02
C LEU A 222 -14.37 -16.29 -12.76
N GLU A 223 -15.42 -15.48 -12.67
CA GLU A 223 -16.37 -15.58 -11.55
C GLU A 223 -17.09 -16.93 -11.55
N LEU A 224 -17.62 -17.35 -12.71
CA LEU A 224 -18.35 -18.61 -12.83
C LEU A 224 -17.45 -19.83 -12.54
N LEU A 225 -16.21 -19.76 -12.98
CA LEU A 225 -15.18 -20.76 -12.69
C LEU A 225 -14.80 -20.78 -11.22
N ALA A 226 -14.67 -19.62 -10.58
CA ALA A 226 -14.43 -19.52 -9.15
C ALA A 226 -15.59 -20.09 -8.32
N GLU A 227 -16.84 -19.89 -8.75
CA GLU A 227 -18.02 -20.52 -8.14
C GLU A 227 -17.93 -22.04 -8.24
N TYR A 228 -17.74 -22.57 -9.45
CA TYR A 228 -17.62 -24.01 -9.70
C TYR A 228 -16.53 -24.64 -8.82
N LEU A 229 -15.36 -24.01 -8.77
CA LEU A 229 -14.21 -24.47 -8.00
C LEU A 229 -14.38 -24.26 -6.48
N SER A 230 -15.29 -23.39 -6.03
CA SER A 230 -15.57 -23.22 -4.61
C SER A 230 -16.21 -24.46 -3.99
N GLU A 231 -16.90 -25.27 -4.79
CA GLU A 231 -17.53 -26.53 -4.37
C GLU A 231 -16.71 -27.78 -4.75
N LYS A 232 -15.49 -27.60 -5.28
CA LYS A 232 -14.64 -28.69 -5.80
C LYS A 232 -13.22 -28.60 -5.26
N GLU A 233 -12.57 -29.76 -5.22
CA GLU A 233 -11.16 -29.90 -4.83
C GLU A 233 -10.22 -30.03 -6.02
N THR A 234 -10.76 -30.29 -7.22
CA THR A 234 -9.99 -30.47 -8.46
C THR A 234 -10.68 -29.79 -9.63
N PHE A 235 -9.90 -29.39 -10.63
CA PHE A 235 -10.41 -28.88 -11.89
C PHE A 235 -10.52 -29.99 -12.94
N ASP A 236 -11.74 -30.22 -13.46
CA ASP A 236 -11.99 -31.06 -14.62
C ASP A 236 -12.69 -30.24 -15.71
N LEU A 237 -12.07 -30.14 -16.88
CA LEU A 237 -12.54 -29.30 -17.97
C LEU A 237 -13.91 -29.75 -18.51
N SER A 238 -14.14 -31.06 -18.63
CA SER A 238 -15.39 -31.58 -19.20
C SER A 238 -16.59 -31.27 -18.29
N ASN A 239 -16.40 -31.46 -16.99
CA ASN A 239 -17.39 -31.13 -15.98
C ASN A 239 -17.64 -29.63 -15.89
N TYR A 240 -16.58 -28.82 -15.95
CA TYR A 240 -16.72 -27.36 -15.98
C TYR A 240 -17.48 -26.89 -17.22
N GLN A 241 -17.15 -27.40 -18.42
CA GLN A 241 -17.86 -27.01 -19.65
C GLN A 241 -19.35 -27.35 -19.60
N LYS A 242 -19.71 -28.50 -19.02
CA LYS A 242 -21.11 -28.87 -18.78
C LYS A 242 -21.77 -27.89 -17.80
N PHE A 243 -21.13 -27.64 -16.67
CA PHE A 243 -21.61 -26.69 -15.67
C PHE A 243 -21.80 -25.28 -16.28
N ALA A 244 -20.81 -24.78 -17.01
CA ALA A 244 -20.85 -23.47 -17.64
C ALA A 244 -21.97 -23.37 -18.66
N LYS A 245 -22.18 -24.41 -19.49
CA LYS A 245 -23.30 -24.43 -20.45
C LYS A 245 -24.66 -24.32 -19.77
N ASP A 246 -24.83 -24.99 -18.63
CA ASP A 246 -26.11 -25.02 -17.92
C ASP A 246 -26.34 -23.75 -17.08
N ASN A 247 -25.28 -23.03 -16.70
CA ASN A 247 -25.37 -21.92 -15.75
C ASN A 247 -25.05 -20.54 -16.34
N ARG A 248 -24.30 -20.39 -17.44
CA ARG A 248 -23.77 -19.09 -17.90
C ARG A 248 -24.85 -18.02 -18.10
N ASP A 249 -26.03 -18.39 -18.59
CA ASP A 249 -27.13 -17.46 -18.88
C ASP A 249 -28.06 -17.20 -17.67
N ILE A 250 -28.03 -18.07 -16.65
CA ILE A 250 -28.93 -18.01 -15.48
C ILE A 250 -28.19 -17.65 -14.19
N TYR A 251 -26.86 -17.74 -14.20
CA TYR A 251 -26.01 -17.42 -13.07
C TYR A 251 -26.10 -15.92 -12.77
N GLN A 252 -26.29 -15.60 -11.49
CA GLN A 252 -26.35 -14.23 -11.03
C GLN A 252 -24.93 -13.75 -10.71
N TYR A 253 -24.26 -13.23 -11.72
CA TYR A 253 -22.93 -12.63 -11.57
C TYR A 253 -22.96 -11.52 -10.53
N THR A 254 -22.01 -11.58 -9.61
CA THR A 254 -21.82 -10.60 -8.55
C THR A 254 -20.66 -9.66 -8.84
N ILE A 255 -19.81 -10.01 -9.82
CA ILE A 255 -18.68 -9.18 -10.19
C ILE A 255 -19.14 -7.79 -10.60
N THR A 256 -18.46 -6.79 -10.05
CA THR A 256 -18.65 -5.39 -10.43
C THR A 256 -17.31 -4.79 -10.82
N ALA A 257 -17.33 -3.85 -11.76
CA ALA A 257 -16.13 -3.18 -12.23
C ALA A 257 -16.33 -1.66 -12.25
N GLN A 258 -15.35 -0.94 -11.71
CA GLN A 258 -15.23 0.51 -11.84
C GLN A 258 -14.06 0.83 -12.75
N HIS A 259 -14.32 1.59 -13.81
CA HIS A 259 -13.33 1.93 -14.83
C HIS A 259 -12.91 3.39 -14.72
N VAL A 260 -11.61 3.63 -14.71
CA VAL A 260 -11.05 4.93 -15.05
C VAL A 260 -10.63 4.88 -16.52
N PHE A 261 -11.52 5.32 -17.41
CA PHE A 261 -11.34 5.30 -18.87
C PHE A 261 -10.35 6.37 -19.37
N MET A 262 -9.17 6.41 -18.79
CA MET A 262 -8.02 7.11 -19.34
C MET A 262 -7.02 6.04 -19.82
N SER A 263 -6.27 6.36 -20.86
CA SER A 263 -5.22 5.51 -21.41
C SER A 263 -3.91 6.25 -21.11
N PRO A 264 -3.12 5.81 -20.11
CA PRO A 264 -3.28 4.63 -19.26
C PRO A 264 -4.34 4.80 -18.14
N GLY A 265 -4.85 3.69 -17.62
CA GLY A 265 -5.96 3.68 -16.65
C GLY A 265 -6.00 2.42 -15.76
N HIS A 266 -7.00 2.37 -14.88
CA HIS A 266 -7.20 1.27 -13.94
C HIS A 266 -8.64 0.76 -14.01
N GLN A 267 -8.80 -0.54 -13.83
CA GLN A 267 -10.08 -1.21 -13.63
C GLN A 267 -10.05 -1.86 -12.25
N ASN A 268 -10.89 -1.35 -11.35
CA ASN A 268 -11.10 -1.93 -10.03
C ASN A 268 -12.25 -2.93 -10.13
N ILE A 269 -12.01 -4.15 -9.66
CA ILE A 269 -12.92 -5.29 -9.76
C ILE A 269 -13.27 -5.71 -8.35
N GLN A 270 -14.55 -5.95 -8.09
CA GLN A 270 -15.04 -6.50 -6.82
C GLN A 270 -15.85 -7.75 -7.12
N VAL A 271 -15.54 -8.86 -6.44
CA VAL A 271 -16.29 -10.12 -6.53
C VAL A 271 -16.82 -10.50 -5.15
N PHE A 272 -18.10 -10.88 -5.09
CA PHE A 272 -18.77 -11.25 -3.84
C PHE A 272 -19.02 -12.75 -3.78
N GLY A 273 -19.37 -13.24 -2.59
CA GLY A 273 -19.70 -14.65 -2.33
C GLY A 273 -18.85 -15.24 -1.23
N SER A 274 -18.71 -16.57 -1.20
CA SER A 274 -17.93 -17.26 -0.18
C SER A 274 -16.46 -16.83 -0.18
N PHE A 275 -15.82 -16.87 0.98
CA PHE A 275 -14.39 -16.58 1.11
C PHE A 275 -13.53 -17.41 0.15
N ARG A 276 -13.89 -18.69 -0.03
CA ARG A 276 -13.24 -19.61 -0.97
C ARG A 276 -13.40 -19.17 -2.42
N LYS A 277 -14.61 -18.80 -2.85
CA LYS A 277 -14.85 -18.24 -4.20
C LYS A 277 -13.99 -17.00 -4.43
N GLN A 278 -13.97 -16.07 -3.47
CA GLN A 278 -13.16 -14.85 -3.54
C GLN A 278 -11.67 -15.16 -3.72
N GLN A 279 -11.11 -16.10 -2.96
CA GLN A 279 -9.70 -16.51 -3.06
C GLN A 279 -9.40 -17.13 -4.43
N ILE A 280 -10.25 -18.06 -4.89
CA ILE A 280 -10.07 -18.72 -6.19
C ILE A 280 -10.11 -17.69 -7.32
N PHE A 281 -11.06 -16.75 -7.28
CA PHE A 281 -11.13 -15.68 -8.27
C PHE A 281 -9.83 -14.86 -8.33
N ALA A 282 -9.32 -14.43 -7.17
CA ALA A 282 -8.08 -13.68 -7.08
C ALA A 282 -6.86 -14.48 -7.61
N LEU A 283 -6.80 -15.78 -7.31
CA LEU A 283 -5.76 -16.67 -7.85
C LEU A 283 -5.84 -16.81 -9.37
N LEU A 284 -7.02 -17.09 -9.92
CA LEU A 284 -7.20 -17.19 -11.37
C LEU A 284 -6.82 -15.86 -12.06
N LEU A 285 -7.26 -14.74 -11.51
CA LEU A 285 -6.95 -13.42 -12.05
C LEU A 285 -5.45 -13.14 -12.06
N THR A 286 -4.76 -13.38 -10.95
CA THR A 286 -3.30 -13.15 -10.85
C THR A 286 -2.49 -14.14 -11.67
N TYR A 287 -2.93 -15.39 -11.79
CA TYR A 287 -2.30 -16.36 -12.68
C TYR A 287 -2.36 -15.93 -14.15
N ILE A 288 -3.46 -15.29 -14.54
CA ILE A 288 -3.62 -14.77 -15.89
C ILE A 288 -2.82 -13.47 -16.07
N PHE A 289 -2.95 -12.50 -15.18
CA PHE A 289 -2.53 -11.11 -15.44
C PHE A 289 -1.29 -10.63 -14.69
N SER A 290 -0.74 -11.39 -13.74
CA SER A 290 0.49 -11.00 -13.02
C SER A 290 1.75 -11.55 -13.70
N ALA A 291 2.87 -10.83 -13.60
CA ALA A 291 4.19 -11.35 -14.00
C ALA A 291 4.66 -12.48 -13.07
N THR A 292 4.33 -12.36 -11.78
CA THR A 292 4.57 -13.37 -10.75
C THR A 292 3.20 -13.72 -10.15
N PRO A 293 2.63 -14.89 -10.50
CA PRO A 293 1.35 -15.33 -9.94
C PRO A 293 1.39 -15.40 -8.42
N LEU A 294 0.25 -15.16 -7.77
CA LEU A 294 0.12 -15.49 -6.36
C LEU A 294 0.17 -17.01 -6.20
N SER A 295 0.97 -17.50 -5.25
CA SER A 295 1.07 -18.94 -4.99
C SER A 295 -0.18 -19.43 -4.27
N ALA A 296 -0.85 -20.43 -4.85
CA ALA A 296 -1.98 -21.11 -4.22
C ALA A 296 -1.56 -21.94 -3.00
N ASN A 297 -0.25 -22.20 -2.82
CA ASN A 297 0.31 -22.97 -1.73
C ASN A 297 0.67 -22.11 -0.49
N GLU A 298 0.56 -20.78 -0.57
CA GLU A 298 0.70 -19.93 0.61
C GLU A 298 -0.51 -20.15 1.54
N PRO A 299 -0.30 -20.64 2.78
CA PRO A 299 -1.40 -20.89 3.69
C PRO A 299 -2.08 -19.58 4.04
N LEU A 300 -3.30 -19.42 3.57
CA LEU A 300 -4.24 -18.46 4.12
C LEU A 300 -4.90 -19.11 5.32
N GLU A 301 -4.87 -18.43 6.47
CA GLU A 301 -5.48 -18.95 7.69
C GLU A 301 -6.89 -19.48 7.40
N GLY A 302 -7.06 -20.79 7.60
CA GLY A 302 -8.38 -21.43 7.62
C GLY A 302 -8.92 -22.02 6.30
N SER A 303 -8.15 -22.09 5.19
CA SER A 303 -8.64 -22.81 3.99
C SER A 303 -7.56 -23.56 3.22
N GLU A 304 -7.77 -24.86 2.97
CA GLU A 304 -7.08 -25.57 1.89
C GLU A 304 -7.51 -24.99 0.55
N VAL A 305 -6.65 -24.18 -0.06
CA VAL A 305 -6.89 -23.67 -1.41
C VAL A 305 -6.57 -24.79 -2.42
N LEU A 306 -7.23 -24.76 -3.59
CA LEU A 306 -6.93 -25.67 -4.71
C LEU A 306 -5.43 -25.69 -5.00
N SER A 307 -4.92 -26.85 -5.42
CA SER A 307 -3.51 -26.96 -5.82
C SER A 307 -3.18 -25.99 -6.95
N GLU A 308 -1.95 -25.47 -6.94
CA GLU A 308 -1.45 -24.53 -7.96
C GLU A 308 -1.62 -25.08 -9.38
N GLN A 309 -1.47 -26.39 -9.57
CA GLN A 309 -1.68 -27.08 -10.85
C GLN A 309 -3.12 -26.95 -11.35
N HIS A 310 -4.12 -27.04 -10.47
CA HIS A 310 -5.52 -26.89 -10.87
C HIS A 310 -5.86 -25.44 -11.22
N ILE A 311 -5.31 -24.47 -10.49
CA ILE A 311 -5.45 -23.04 -10.81
C ILE A 311 -4.82 -22.72 -12.16
N GLU A 312 -3.63 -23.27 -12.44
CA GLU A 312 -2.96 -23.11 -13.73
C GLU A 312 -3.80 -23.66 -14.88
N LEU A 313 -4.30 -24.90 -14.77
CA LEU A 313 -5.11 -25.53 -15.81
C LEU A 313 -6.38 -24.74 -16.09
N ALA A 314 -7.07 -24.30 -15.03
CA ALA A 314 -8.30 -23.53 -15.13
C ALA A 314 -8.05 -22.14 -15.75
N SER A 315 -6.95 -21.48 -15.37
CA SER A 315 -6.52 -20.20 -15.94
C SER A 315 -6.15 -20.31 -17.42
N ASN A 316 -5.45 -21.37 -17.81
CA ASN A 316 -5.06 -21.64 -19.19
C ASN A 316 -6.27 -21.88 -20.10
N PHE A 317 -7.32 -22.53 -19.59
CA PHE A 317 -8.59 -22.67 -20.30
C PHE A 317 -9.20 -21.30 -20.63
N VAL A 318 -9.40 -20.42 -19.62
CA VAL A 318 -10.00 -19.09 -19.85
C VAL A 318 -9.12 -18.23 -20.75
N ASN A 319 -7.79 -18.30 -20.57
CA ASN A 319 -6.84 -17.58 -21.41
C ASN A 319 -6.95 -17.95 -22.89
N THR A 320 -7.21 -19.22 -23.18
CA THR A 320 -7.37 -19.76 -24.54
C THR A 320 -8.74 -19.41 -25.11
N GLU A 321 -9.82 -19.70 -24.37
CA GLU A 321 -11.22 -19.52 -24.81
C GLU A 321 -11.50 -18.06 -25.20
N TYR A 322 -11.03 -17.11 -24.38
CA TYR A 322 -11.28 -15.68 -24.59
C TYR A 322 -10.16 -14.96 -25.34
N GLY A 323 -9.09 -15.67 -25.72
CA GLY A 323 -7.94 -15.11 -26.43
C GLY A 323 -7.23 -14.00 -25.64
N LEU A 324 -7.11 -14.17 -24.32
CA LEU A 324 -6.63 -13.14 -23.40
C LEU A 324 -5.17 -12.73 -23.67
N ASN A 325 -4.33 -13.60 -24.23
CA ASN A 325 -2.96 -13.23 -24.63
C ASN A 325 -2.94 -12.04 -25.61
N SER A 326 -3.88 -12.01 -26.57
CA SER A 326 -3.98 -10.88 -27.51
C SER A 326 -4.46 -9.61 -26.80
N ILE A 327 -5.39 -9.75 -25.85
CA ILE A 327 -5.93 -8.62 -25.08
C ILE A 327 -4.85 -8.03 -24.18
N LYS A 328 -4.08 -8.87 -23.47
CA LYS A 328 -2.95 -8.45 -22.64
C LYS A 328 -1.92 -7.67 -23.44
N GLN A 329 -1.57 -8.14 -24.65
CA GLN A 329 -0.62 -7.45 -25.51
C GLN A 329 -1.14 -6.10 -26.01
N LYS A 330 -2.40 -6.02 -26.45
CA LYS A 330 -2.98 -4.77 -26.99
C LYS A 330 -3.24 -3.72 -25.92
N LEU A 331 -3.78 -4.15 -24.79
CA LEU A 331 -4.18 -3.27 -23.70
C LEU A 331 -3.05 -3.05 -22.68
N GLU A 332 -1.98 -3.84 -22.77
CA GLU A 332 -0.91 -3.90 -21.77
C GLU A 332 -1.50 -4.09 -20.37
N VAL A 333 -2.45 -5.04 -20.25
CA VAL A 333 -3.18 -5.33 -19.01
C VAL A 333 -2.33 -6.19 -18.11
N ILE A 334 -2.10 -5.70 -16.89
CA ILE A 334 -1.42 -6.42 -15.82
C ILE A 334 -2.13 -6.22 -14.48
N VAL A 335 -1.94 -7.17 -13.57
CA VAL A 335 -2.11 -6.88 -12.13
C VAL A 335 -0.87 -6.11 -11.69
N PRO A 336 -1.01 -4.93 -11.05
CA PRO A 336 0.15 -4.16 -10.60
C PRO A 336 0.91 -4.91 -9.49
N GLU A 337 2.20 -4.60 -9.32
CA GLU A 337 2.97 -5.09 -8.17
C GLU A 337 2.48 -4.43 -6.87
N GLU A 338 2.63 -5.12 -5.74
CA GLU A 338 2.44 -4.52 -4.42
C GLU A 338 3.48 -3.43 -4.16
N ASP A 339 3.00 -2.25 -3.74
CA ASP A 339 3.84 -1.06 -3.67
C ASP A 339 4.85 -1.05 -2.54
N PHE A 340 4.68 -1.93 -1.56
CA PHE A 340 5.60 -2.10 -0.44
C PHE A 340 6.86 -2.90 -0.84
N SER A 341 6.96 -3.34 -2.10
CA SER A 341 8.17 -3.97 -2.60
C SER A 341 9.25 -2.93 -2.92
N PRO A 342 10.49 -3.02 -2.41
CA PRO A 342 11.57 -2.09 -2.77
C PRO A 342 11.83 -2.12 -4.28
N SER A 343 12.22 -0.99 -4.89
CA SER A 343 12.51 -0.95 -6.32
C SER A 343 13.83 -1.68 -6.63
N ALA A 344 13.95 -2.25 -7.83
CA ALA A 344 15.19 -2.85 -8.29
C ALA A 344 16.31 -1.79 -8.46
N GLU A 345 15.95 -0.54 -8.74
CA GLU A 345 16.88 0.59 -8.82
C GLU A 345 17.48 0.94 -7.44
N ASP A 346 16.72 0.79 -6.34
CA ASP A 346 17.23 0.98 -4.98
C ASP A 346 18.28 -0.10 -4.60
N ARG A 347 18.34 -1.26 -5.29
CA ARG A 347 19.34 -2.33 -5.01
C ARG A 347 20.71 -2.08 -5.66
N GLU A 348 20.77 -1.23 -6.68
CA GLU A 348 22.03 -0.90 -7.35
C GLU A 348 22.75 0.28 -6.67
N GLU A 349 22.02 1.19 -6.01
CA GLU A 349 22.61 2.26 -5.20
C GLU A 349 23.22 1.75 -3.87
N ASP A 350 22.73 0.62 -3.34
CA ASP A 350 23.26 -0.04 -2.13
C ASP A 350 24.62 -0.76 -2.34
N GLN A 351 25.18 -0.78 -3.56
CA GLN A 351 26.51 -1.36 -3.81
C GLN A 351 27.68 -0.44 -3.41
N PHE A 352 27.41 0.78 -2.95
CA PHE A 352 28.42 1.66 -2.35
C PHE A 352 28.28 1.73 -0.84
N ALA A 353 28.30 0.58 -0.17
CA ALA A 353 28.63 0.54 1.24
C ALA A 353 30.04 1.15 1.45
N PRO A 354 30.22 2.12 2.37
CA PRO A 354 31.55 2.59 2.70
C PRO A 354 32.36 1.42 3.25
N SER A 355 33.48 1.13 2.59
CA SER A 355 34.49 0.18 3.09
C SER A 355 34.80 0.50 4.55
N VAL A 356 34.53 -0.48 5.43
CA VAL A 356 35.01 -0.47 6.81
C VAL A 356 36.52 -0.22 6.77
N PRO A 357 37.07 0.79 7.46
CA PRO A 357 38.51 0.95 7.54
C PRO A 357 39.09 -0.24 8.28
N ASP A 358 39.92 -1.02 7.60
CA ASP A 358 40.71 -2.08 8.23
C ASP A 358 41.60 -1.45 9.31
N ASN A 359 41.22 -1.70 10.57
CA ASN A 359 42.04 -1.39 11.73
C ASN A 359 43.18 -2.40 11.84
N HIS A 360 44.14 -2.33 10.92
CA HIS A 360 45.47 -2.91 11.12
C HIS A 360 46.54 -2.10 10.38
N THR A 361 46.93 -0.98 10.98
CA THR A 361 48.33 -0.56 10.95
C THR A 361 48.65 0.13 12.28
N ILE A 362 49.17 -0.65 13.23
CA ILE A 362 49.94 -0.12 14.35
C ILE A 362 51.38 0.04 13.84
N LEU A 363 51.92 1.25 14.04
CA LEU A 363 53.34 1.68 14.01
C LEU A 363 54.34 0.89 13.16
#